data_AF-A0A954EYT7-F1
#
_entry.id   AF-A0A954EYT7-F1
#
_cell.length_a   1.000
_cell.length_b   1.000
_cell.length_c   1.000
_cell.angle_alpha   90.00
_cell.angle_beta   90.00
_cell.angle_gamma   90.00
#
_symmetry.space_group_name_H-M   'P 1'
#
loop_
_entity.id
_entity.type
_entity.pdbx_description
1 polymer ?
#
loop_
_entity_poly.entity_id
_entity_poly.type
_entity_poly.pdbx_seq_one_letter_code
_entity_poly.pdbx_strand_id
1 'polypeptide(L)' 'MDPQQALTELIDAVASQDWNHAFDLSGGLQSWLERGGFPPVTLGPEDLGHHWHRTIALTVCQLACQMAEGVVEE' A
#
# COMPACT_ATOMS: atom_id res chain seq x y z
N MET A 1 1.45 3.77 -13.11
CA MET A 1 0.60 3.29 -12.00
C MET A 1 -0.02 4.52 -11.38
N ASP A 2 -1.33 4.49 -11.15
CA ASP A 2 -1.98 5.50 -10.33
C ASP A 2 -1.82 5.09 -8.85
N PRO A 3 -1.04 5.82 -8.04
CA PRO A 3 -0.76 5.40 -6.67
C PRO A 3 -2.01 5.47 -5.79
N GLN A 4 -2.95 6.37 -6.08
CA GLN A 4 -4.17 6.54 -5.28
C GLN A 4 -5.12 5.37 -5.50
N GLN A 5 -5.28 4.97 -6.75
CA GLN A 5 -6.05 3.79 -7.13
C GLN A 5 -5.43 2.54 -6.50
N ALA A 6 -4.11 2.35 -6.66
CA ALA A 6 -3.41 1.19 -6.12
C ALA A 6 -3.54 1.07 -4.58
N LEU A 7 -3.47 2.19 -3.85
CA LEU A 7 -3.70 2.17 -2.40
C LEU A 7 -5.15 1.81 -2.04
N THR A 8 -6.11 2.33 -2.80
CA THR A 8 -7.54 2.05 -2.59
C THR A 8 -7.85 0.58 -2.82
N GLU A 9 -7.36 0.02 -3.92
CA GLU A 9 -7.50 -1.40 -4.27
C GLU A 9 -6.79 -2.30 -3.25
N LEU A 10 -5.63 -1.88 -2.74
CA LEU A 10 -4.89 -2.63 -1.73
C LEU A 10 -5.71 -2.76 -0.44
N ILE A 11 -6.30 -1.66 0.03
CA ILE A 11 -7.12 -1.65 1.24
C ILE A 11 -8.38 -2.52 1.05
N ASP A 12 -9.01 -2.45 -0.13
CA ASP A 12 -10.18 -3.28 -0.46
C ASP A 12 -9.83 -4.78 -0.52
N ALA A 13 -8.69 -5.13 -1.11
CA ALA A 13 -8.18 -6.50 -1.15
C ALA A 13 -7.90 -7.05 0.25
N VAL A 14 -7.28 -6.25 1.14
CA VAL A 14 -7.06 -6.62 2.55
C VAL A 14 -8.40 -6.80 3.27
N ALA A 15 -9.36 -5.90 3.08
CA ALA A 15 -10.68 -5.99 3.71
C ALA A 15 -11.47 -7.22 3.24
N SER A 16 -11.32 -7.59 1.96
CA SER A 16 -11.93 -8.77 1.35
C SER A 16 -11.13 -10.06 1.55
N GLN A 17 -10.00 -10.00 2.27
CA GLN A 17 -9.08 -11.12 2.49
C GLN A 17 -8.52 -11.74 1.19
N ASP A 18 -8.48 -10.96 0.10
CA ASP A 18 -7.84 -11.36 -1.15
C ASP A 18 -6.32 -11.14 -1.04
N TRP A 19 -5.66 -12.03 -0.29
CA TRP A 19 -4.26 -11.87 0.09
C TRP A 19 -3.30 -11.93 -1.11
N ASN A 20 -3.63 -12.69 -2.16
CA ASN A 20 -2.82 -12.72 -3.38
C ASN A 20 -2.82 -11.35 -4.07
N HIS A 21 -4.00 -10.74 -4.19
CA HIS A 21 -4.12 -9.43 -4.81
C HIS A 21 -3.51 -8.34 -3.93
N ALA A 22 -3.71 -8.42 -2.60
CA ALA A 22 -3.06 -7.51 -1.65
C ALA A 22 -1.52 -7.58 -1.73
N PHE A 23 -0.96 -8.78 -1.89
CA PHE A 23 0.48 -8.98 -2.05
C PHE A 23 1.01 -8.30 -3.33
N ASP A 24 0.35 -8.53 -4.48
CA ASP A 24 0.76 -7.92 -5.75
C ASP A 24 0.69 -6.37 -5.69
N LEU A 25 -0.42 -5.83 -5.19
CA LEU A 25 -0.63 -4.39 -5.07
C LEU A 25 0.35 -3.74 -4.09
N SER A 26 0.60 -4.37 -2.94
CA SER A 26 1.55 -3.86 -1.95
C SER A 26 2.98 -3.82 -2.48
N GLY A 27 3.43 -4.88 -3.17
CA GLY A 27 4.76 -4.93 -3.79
C GLY A 27 4.92 -3.91 -4.93
N GLY A 28 3.90 -3.79 -5.79
CA GLY A 28 3.88 -2.81 -6.89
C GLY A 28 3.92 -1.37 -6.38
N LEU A 29 3.07 -1.04 -5.41
CA LEU A 29 3.02 0.30 -4.81
C LEU A 29 4.28 0.61 -4.01
N GLN A 30 4.82 -0.35 -3.25
CA GLN A 30 6.09 -0.18 -2.55
C GLN A 30 7.24 0.13 -3.52
N SER A 31 7.39 -0.67 -4.58
CA SER A 31 8.43 -0.44 -5.59
C SER A 31 8.31 0.94 -6.25
N TRP A 32 7.09 1.38 -6.54
CA TRP A 32 6.84 2.74 -7.05
C TRP A 32 7.30 3.83 -6.07
N LEU A 33 6.98 3.69 -4.78
CA LEU A 33 7.37 4.63 -3.73
C LEU A 33 8.87 4.61 -3.46
N GLU A 34 9.54 3.47 -3.54
CA GLU A 34 11.00 3.39 -3.35
C GLU A 34 11.77 4.04 -4.51
N ARG A 35 11.21 3.99 -5.73
CA ARG A 35 11.80 4.59 -6.94
C ARG A 35 11.60 6.10 -7.07
N GLY A 36 11.11 6.78 -6.02
CA GLY A 36 10.86 8.22 -6.08
C GLY A 36 9.51 8.60 -6.69
N GLY A 37 8.59 7.63 -6.89
CA GLY A 37 7.24 7.91 -7.37
C GLY A 37 6.44 8.85 -6.45
N PHE A 38 5.40 9.47 -6.99
CA PHE A 38 4.52 10.32 -6.20
C PHE A 38 3.69 9.47 -5.22
N PRO A 39 3.58 9.86 -3.94
CA PRO A 39 2.82 9.09 -2.98
C PRO A 39 1.31 9.32 -3.14
N PRO A 40 0.47 8.31 -2.81
CA PRO A 40 -0.97 8.51 -2.69
C PRO A 40 -1.29 9.34 -1.46
N VAL A 41 -2.46 9.99 -1.46
CA VAL A 41 -2.98 10.62 -0.24
C VAL A 41 -3.47 9.52 0.69
N THR A 42 -2.90 9.51 1.88
CA THR A 42 -3.21 8.57 2.97
C THR A 42 -4.14 9.21 4.01
N LEU A 43 -4.37 8.55 5.15
CA LEU A 43 -5.20 9.07 6.24
C LEU A 43 -4.69 10.43 6.76
N GLY A 44 -5.56 11.44 6.70
CA GLY A 44 -5.29 12.77 7.23
C GLY A 44 -5.58 13.88 6.21
N PRO A 45 -5.36 15.15 6.58
CA PRO A 45 -5.48 16.26 5.64
C PRO A 45 -4.40 16.16 4.55
N GLU A 46 -4.74 16.57 3.33
CA GLU A 46 -3.84 16.60 2.17
C GLU A 46 -2.57 17.46 2.42
N ASP A 47 -2.64 18.37 3.39
CA ASP A 47 -1.57 19.31 3.75
C ASP A 47 -0.45 18.69 4.61
N LEU A 48 -0.57 17.41 5.03
CA LEU A 48 0.52 16.72 5.74
C LEU A 48 1.81 16.65 4.91
N GLY A 49 1.69 16.78 3.59
CA GLY A 49 2.81 16.85 2.67
C GLY A 49 3.31 15.46 2.24
N HIS A 50 4.02 15.44 1.11
CA HIS A 50 4.39 14.19 0.43
C HIS A 50 5.24 13.25 1.27
N HIS A 51 6.06 13.76 2.19
CA HIS A 51 6.89 12.90 3.04
C HIS A 51 6.03 12.06 4.00
N TRP A 52 5.02 12.66 4.62
CA TRP A 52 4.09 11.96 5.50
C TRP A 52 3.30 10.90 4.75
N HIS A 53 2.69 11.29 3.63
CA HIS A 53 1.92 10.38 2.80
C HIS A 53 2.76 9.21 2.26
N ARG A 54 4.01 9.46 1.86
CA ARG A 54 4.95 8.41 1.46
C ARG A 54 5.22 7.43 2.59
N THR A 55 5.55 7.93 3.77
CA THR A 55 5.87 7.08 4.93
C THR A 55 4.69 6.21 5.31
N ILE A 56 3.49 6.78 5.40
CA ILE A 56 2.28 6.02 5.71
C ILE A 56 2.00 4.97 4.63
N ALA A 57 2.07 5.33 3.35
CA ALA A 57 1.82 4.40 2.26
C ALA A 57 2.82 3.23 2.25
N LEU A 58 4.11 3.50 2.51
CA LEU A 58 5.13 2.46 2.65
C LEU A 58 4.82 1.51 3.81
N THR A 59 4.45 2.05 4.98
CA THR A 59 4.08 1.22 6.13
C THR A 59 2.85 0.36 5.85
N VAL A 60 1.84 0.91 5.15
CA VAL A 60 0.65 0.15 4.74
C VAL A 60 1.03 -1.00 3.80
N CYS A 61 1.88 -0.75 2.80
CA CYS A 61 2.34 -1.81 1.90
C CYS A 61 3.08 -2.92 2.66
N GLN A 62 4.00 -2.56 3.56
CA GLN A 62 4.76 -3.52 4.36
C GLN A 62 3.85 -4.38 5.24
N LEU A 63 2.87 -3.76 5.90
CA LEU A 63 1.93 -4.50 6.75
C LEU A 63 1.05 -5.44 5.92
N ALA A 64 0.55 -4.99 4.77
CA ALA A 64 -0.26 -5.82 3.88
C ALA A 64 0.52 -7.02 3.34
N CYS A 65 1.80 -6.82 2.99
CA CYS A 65 2.70 -7.90 2.58
C CYS A 65 2.89 -8.93 3.70
N GLN A 66 3.21 -8.49 4.92
CA GLN A 66 3.38 -9.36 6.07
C GLN A 66 2.13 -10.18 6.41
N MET A 67 0.95 -9.56 6.31
CA MET A 67 -0.32 -10.27 6.52
C MET A 67 -0.57 -11.32 5.43
N ALA A 68 -0.30 -10.97 4.17
CA ALA A 68 -0.46 -11.91 3.06
C ALA A 68 0.52 -13.09 3.16
N GLU A 69 1.76 -12.84 3.56
CA GLU A 69 2.78 -13.89 3.78
C GLU A 69 2.39 -14.81 4.94
N GLY A 70 1.94 -14.26 6.08
CA GLY A 70 1.55 -15.06 7.24
C GLY A 70 0.37 -15.99 6.98
N VAL A 71 -0.54 -15.65 6.06
CA VAL A 71 -1.68 -16.51 5.69
C VAL A 71 -1.28 -17.65 4.74
N VAL A 72 -0.17 -17.51 4.02
CA VAL A 72 0.33 -18.58 3.12
C VAL A 72 1.05 -19.69 3.91
N GLU A 73 1.44 -19.43 5.16
CA GLU A 73 2.14 -20.38 6.03
C GLU A 73 1.22 -21.23 6.93
N GLU A 74 -0.11 -21.00 6.92
CA GLU A 74 -1.12 -21.75 7.71
C GLU A 74 -1.90 -22.81 6.92
#